data_AF-A0A093ZLE0-F1
#
_entry.id   AF-A0A093ZLE0-F1
#
_cell.length_a   1.000
_cell.length_b   1.000
_cell.length_c   1.000
_cell.angle_alpha   90.00
_cell.angle_beta   90.00
_cell.angle_gamma   90.00
#
_symmetry.space_group_name_H-M   'P 1'
#
loop_
_entity.id
_entity.type
_entity.pdbx_description
1 polymer ?
#
loop_
_entity_poly.entity_id
_entity_poly.type
_entity_poly.pdbx_seq_one_letter_code
_entity_poly.pdbx_strand_id
1 'polypeptide(L)'
;MTSAGMAVVERHIQDESLAKYLEPHFGYPSRSRPCVNDPGSCEYLDNVYWMHDVSMLYSYIMWGVILGILAVWAILRLIDPSRKASVPKTELETQATACPRSAYYRAWRSVAAVKQRYLLPESFTSFFGRVTRIQILILVIILGYLLVFSLVAIVYKTYITPVKGTNLFNTRTGMAGFSDRIGILAYALTPLSVLLSSRESMLSLVTGISYQHFNFLHRWVGRIIFVQSFLHTLAWTIVEGKLYQPQPSVFQTFIAEPYIIWGCFAMLFITFLYVFSLRRVIQWTGYEFFKKSHYVVASLYIGACWGHWDKLYFWMLASLIVVLLDLGLRILGIGLNHIGYTKSGCFTPAPATLRT
;
A
#
# COMPACT_ATOMS: atom_id res chain seq x y z
N MET A 1 21.14 19.51 36.77
CA MET A 1 21.61 19.88 35.41
C MET A 1 20.56 19.40 34.43
N THR A 2 19.65 20.29 34.05
CA THR A 2 18.54 20.04 33.14
C THR A 2 19.05 19.94 31.72
N SER A 3 18.91 18.75 31.12
CA SER A 3 19.09 18.51 29.69
C SER A 3 18.01 19.27 28.93
N ALA A 4 18.33 20.49 28.50
CA ALA A 4 17.59 21.17 27.44
C ALA A 4 17.98 20.49 26.13
N GLY A 5 17.25 19.43 25.76
CA GLY A 5 17.24 18.95 24.39
C GLY A 5 16.66 20.06 23.53
N MET A 6 17.51 20.70 22.73
CA MET A 6 17.07 21.56 21.63
C MET A 6 16.27 20.68 20.67
N ALA A 7 14.96 20.63 20.86
CA ALA A 7 14.05 20.20 19.80
C ALA A 7 14.33 21.14 18.62
N VAL A 8 14.89 20.59 17.56
CA VAL A 8 14.94 21.27 16.27
C VAL A 8 13.48 21.54 15.93
N VAL A 9 13.06 22.80 16.08
CA VAL A 9 11.74 23.24 15.65
C VAL A 9 11.71 23.01 14.15
N GLU A 10 11.00 21.97 13.71
CA GLU A 10 10.76 21.70 12.30
C GLU A 10 10.25 22.97 11.65
N ARG A 11 10.80 23.33 10.48
CA ARG A 11 10.51 24.61 9.85
C ARG A 11 9.17 24.55 9.14
N HIS A 12 8.10 24.49 9.93
CA HIS A 12 6.77 24.72 9.42
C HIS A 12 6.65 26.19 9.07
N ILE A 13 5.99 26.48 7.95
CA ILE A 13 5.56 27.85 7.58
C ILE A 13 4.71 28.52 8.68
N GLN A 14 4.27 27.74 9.67
CA GLN A 14 3.46 28.15 10.82
C GLN A 14 4.34 28.36 12.05
N ASP A 15 3.96 29.34 12.86
CA ASP A 15 4.58 29.60 14.16
C ASP A 15 3.60 29.16 15.25
N GLU A 16 3.87 28.02 15.88
CA GLU A 16 3.02 27.45 16.92
C GLU A 16 2.97 28.34 18.17
N SER A 17 4.01 29.14 18.44
CA SER A 17 4.06 30.03 19.61
C SER A 17 3.05 31.18 19.53
N LEU A 18 2.64 31.53 18.31
CA LEU A 18 1.66 32.58 18.02
C LEU A 18 0.24 32.01 17.85
N ALA A 19 0.07 30.69 17.95
CA ALA A 19 -1.23 30.03 17.82
C ALA A 19 -2.08 30.26 19.07
N LYS A 20 -3.34 30.65 18.87
CA LYS A 20 -4.36 30.67 19.94
C LYS A 20 -4.82 29.24 20.28
N TYR A 21 -4.92 28.39 19.27
CA TYR A 21 -5.21 26.97 19.40
C TYR A 21 -4.62 26.18 18.22
N LEU A 22 -4.43 24.89 18.43
CA LEU A 22 -3.97 23.94 17.41
C LEU A 22 -5.16 23.10 16.94
N GLU A 23 -5.48 23.18 15.66
CA GLU A 23 -6.50 22.38 14.99
C GLU A 23 -5.88 21.04 14.56
N PRO A 24 -6.35 19.88 15.07
CA PRO A 24 -5.72 18.60 14.81
C PRO A 24 -6.09 18.05 13.43
N HIS A 25 -5.10 17.49 12.72
CA HIS A 25 -5.28 16.78 11.45
C HIS A 25 -4.64 15.40 11.53
N PHE A 26 -5.38 14.36 11.17
CA PHE A 26 -4.88 13.00 11.34
C PHE A 26 -3.81 12.67 10.27
N GLY A 27 -2.67 12.14 10.67
CA GLY A 27 -1.57 11.82 9.75
C GLY A 27 -0.75 13.04 9.29
N TYR A 28 -0.96 14.21 9.89
CA TYR A 28 -0.22 15.46 9.61
C TYR A 28 0.05 16.24 10.92
N PRO A 29 0.99 17.21 10.91
CA PRO A 29 1.10 18.20 11.98
C PRO A 29 -0.22 18.97 12.21
N SER A 30 -0.38 19.52 13.42
CA SER A 30 -1.58 20.30 13.76
C SER A 30 -1.51 21.72 13.18
N ARG A 31 -2.66 22.26 12.77
CA ARG A 31 -2.78 23.59 12.16
C ARG A 31 -2.85 24.68 13.22
N SER A 32 -1.91 25.62 13.20
CA SER A 32 -1.92 26.82 14.05
C SER A 32 -3.00 27.81 13.64
N ARG A 33 -3.91 28.18 14.57
CA ARG A 33 -5.01 29.13 14.34
C ARG A 33 -5.03 30.27 15.39
N PRO A 34 -5.35 31.52 15.02
CA PRO A 34 -5.49 32.03 13.65
C PRO A 34 -4.15 32.07 12.90
N CYS A 35 -4.19 32.10 11.57
CA CYS A 35 -2.98 32.23 10.77
C CYS A 35 -2.47 33.68 10.81
N VAL A 36 -1.21 33.86 11.22
CA VAL A 36 -0.56 35.18 11.40
C VAL A 36 0.36 35.57 10.23
N ASN A 37 0.41 34.76 9.16
CA ASN A 37 1.19 35.07 7.96
C ASN A 37 0.41 35.95 6.99
N ASP A 38 1.01 36.27 5.84
CA ASP A 38 0.32 36.99 4.77
C ASP A 38 -0.91 36.21 4.24
N PRO A 39 -1.93 36.89 3.69
CA PRO A 39 -3.15 36.24 3.22
C PRO A 39 -2.90 35.09 2.23
N GLY A 40 -1.91 35.22 1.34
CA GLY A 40 -1.57 34.19 0.36
C GLY A 40 -0.99 32.93 1.01
N SER A 41 -0.08 33.09 1.97
CA SER A 41 0.46 31.97 2.76
C SER A 41 -0.63 31.29 3.59
N CYS A 42 -1.56 32.05 4.16
CA CYS A 42 -2.65 31.50 4.95
C CYS A 42 -3.65 30.71 4.10
N GLU A 43 -4.05 31.25 2.94
CA GLU A 43 -4.92 30.53 2.00
C GLU A 43 -4.24 29.28 1.45
N TYR A 44 -2.95 29.35 1.11
CA TYR A 44 -2.17 28.20 0.69
C TYR A 44 -2.15 27.10 1.76
N LEU A 45 -1.88 27.48 3.01
CA LEU A 45 -1.87 26.53 4.13
C LEU A 45 -3.22 25.85 4.33
N ASP A 46 -4.31 26.60 4.28
CA ASP A 46 -5.64 26.03 4.47
C ASP A 46 -5.96 25.01 3.36
N ASN A 47 -5.50 25.27 2.13
CA ASN A 47 -5.62 24.33 1.03
C ASN A 47 -4.72 23.08 1.18
N VAL A 48 -3.48 23.23 1.64
CA VAL A 48 -2.57 22.09 1.88
C VAL A 48 -3.16 21.13 2.91
N TYR A 49 -3.66 21.67 4.03
CA TYR A 49 -4.26 20.88 5.09
C TYR A 49 -5.56 20.20 4.63
N TRP A 50 -6.42 20.92 3.91
CA TRP A 50 -7.61 20.32 3.32
C TRP A 50 -7.28 19.21 2.31
N MET A 51 -6.27 19.42 1.45
CA MET A 51 -5.81 18.41 0.49
C MET A 51 -5.26 17.18 1.22
N HIS A 52 -4.56 17.35 2.34
CA HIS A 52 -4.08 16.25 3.18
C HIS A 52 -5.26 15.43 3.74
N ASP A 53 -6.25 16.08 4.36
CA ASP A 53 -7.41 15.38 4.93
C ASP A 53 -8.18 14.59 3.87
N VAL A 54 -8.33 15.16 2.67
CA VAL A 54 -8.91 14.48 1.52
C VAL A 54 -8.06 13.28 1.07
N SER A 55 -6.73 13.41 1.10
CA SER A 55 -5.81 12.29 0.78
C SER A 55 -5.94 11.14 1.77
N MET A 56 -6.08 11.46 3.06
CA MET A 56 -6.36 10.49 4.11
C MET A 56 -7.69 9.77 3.87
N LEU A 57 -8.76 10.51 3.55
CA LEU A 57 -10.04 9.93 3.20
C LEU A 57 -9.94 8.96 2.01
N TYR A 58 -9.21 9.32 0.95
CA TYR A 58 -8.98 8.43 -0.19
C TYR A 58 -8.21 7.15 0.21
N SER A 59 -7.24 7.24 1.11
CA SER A 59 -6.56 6.04 1.60
C SER A 59 -7.49 5.11 2.41
N TYR A 60 -8.42 5.68 3.18
CA TYR A 60 -9.41 4.92 3.95
C TYR A 60 -10.49 4.30 3.09
N ILE A 61 -10.99 5.02 2.09
CA ILE A 61 -11.95 4.48 1.13
C ILE A 61 -11.34 3.27 0.43
N MET A 62 -10.08 3.37 -0.01
CA MET A 62 -9.36 2.26 -0.64
C MET A 62 -9.35 1.02 0.25
N TRP A 63 -8.96 1.16 1.51
CA TRP A 63 -8.93 0.04 2.46
C TRP A 63 -10.32 -0.46 2.85
N GLY A 64 -11.31 0.43 2.99
CA GLY A 64 -12.70 0.07 3.21
C GLY A 64 -13.26 -0.81 2.09
N VAL A 65 -12.96 -0.45 0.83
CA VAL A 65 -13.34 -1.26 -0.34
C VAL A 65 -12.61 -2.61 -0.34
N ILE A 66 -11.29 -2.63 -0.10
CA ILE A 66 -10.51 -3.87 -0.08
C ILE A 66 -11.03 -4.82 1.01
N LEU A 67 -11.18 -4.35 2.25
CA LEU A 67 -11.67 -5.15 3.37
C LEU A 67 -13.13 -5.58 3.16
N GLY A 68 -13.98 -4.71 2.60
CA GLY A 68 -15.34 -5.05 2.22
C GLY A 68 -15.42 -6.17 1.20
N ILE A 69 -14.59 -6.13 0.15
CA ILE A 69 -14.50 -7.20 -0.86
C ILE A 69 -14.05 -8.51 -0.21
N LEU A 70 -13.02 -8.47 0.65
CA LEU A 70 -12.54 -9.65 1.37
C LEU A 70 -13.59 -10.25 2.31
N ALA A 71 -14.35 -9.41 3.01
CA ALA A 71 -15.43 -9.84 3.88
C ALA A 71 -16.57 -10.51 3.09
N VAL A 72 -17.02 -9.88 1.99
CA VAL A 72 -18.03 -10.48 1.10
C VAL A 72 -17.55 -11.81 0.56
N TRP A 73 -16.28 -11.92 0.15
CA TRP A 73 -15.72 -13.18 -0.33
C TRP A 73 -15.70 -14.24 0.76
N ALA A 74 -15.26 -13.90 1.96
CA ALA A 74 -15.26 -14.82 3.10
C ALA A 74 -16.67 -15.37 3.38
N ILE A 75 -17.69 -14.51 3.39
CA ILE A 75 -19.09 -14.90 3.57
C ILE A 75 -19.56 -15.82 2.45
N LEU A 76 -19.32 -15.46 1.18
CA LEU A 76 -19.68 -16.29 0.03
C LEU A 76 -19.03 -17.68 0.09
N ARG A 77 -17.81 -17.77 0.61
CA ARG A 77 -17.10 -19.04 0.77
C ARG A 77 -17.62 -19.89 1.94
N LEU A 78 -18.12 -19.26 3.00
CA LEU A 78 -18.78 -19.97 4.10
C LEU A 78 -20.14 -20.56 3.68
N ILE A 79 -20.83 -19.91 2.74
CA ILE A 79 -22.13 -20.34 2.23
C ILE A 79 -21.98 -21.35 1.06
N ASP A 80 -20.80 -21.46 0.44
CA ASP A 80 -20.57 -22.33 -0.72
C ASP A 80 -20.90 -23.80 -0.42
N PRO A 81 -21.97 -24.37 -1.01
CA PRO A 81 -22.39 -25.75 -0.79
C PRO A 81 -21.36 -26.76 -1.32
N SER A 82 -20.42 -26.35 -2.18
CA SER A 82 -19.37 -27.24 -2.71
C SER A 82 -18.38 -27.70 -1.63
N ARG A 83 -18.20 -26.93 -0.54
CA ARG A 83 -17.37 -27.33 0.61
C ARG A 83 -17.97 -28.48 1.42
N LYS A 84 -19.30 -28.59 1.47
CA LYS A 84 -19.98 -29.71 2.15
C LYS A 84 -19.97 -31.00 1.32
N ALA A 85 -19.60 -30.91 0.04
CA ALA A 85 -19.61 -32.04 -0.91
C ALA A 85 -18.21 -32.61 -1.17
N SER A 86 -17.28 -32.54 -0.22
CA SER A 86 -16.06 -33.37 -0.24
C SER A 86 -16.41 -34.82 0.15
N VAL A 87 -17.29 -35.41 -0.64
CA VAL A 87 -17.61 -36.82 -0.58
C VAL A 87 -16.43 -37.58 -1.23
N PRO A 88 -15.88 -38.63 -0.58
CA PRO A 88 -14.81 -39.43 -1.17
C PRO A 88 -15.18 -39.88 -2.58
N LYS A 89 -14.23 -39.88 -3.52
CA LYS A 89 -14.44 -40.28 -4.93
C LYS A 89 -15.24 -41.60 -5.06
N THR A 90 -15.08 -42.51 -4.11
CA THR A 90 -15.76 -43.80 -4.00
C THR A 90 -17.28 -43.71 -3.84
N GLU A 91 -17.82 -42.66 -3.23
CA GLU A 91 -19.27 -42.44 -3.07
C GLU A 91 -19.88 -41.64 -4.23
N LEU A 92 -19.05 -40.99 -5.06
CA LEU A 92 -19.50 -40.16 -6.18
C LEU A 92 -20.01 -41.01 -7.36
N GLU A 93 -19.44 -42.20 -7.56
CA GLU A 93 -19.90 -43.17 -8.55
C GLU A 93 -21.22 -43.84 -8.12
N THR A 94 -21.44 -44.00 -6.81
CA THR A 94 -22.66 -44.59 -6.25
C THR A 94 -23.82 -43.59 -6.15
N GLN A 95 -23.56 -42.30 -5.95
CA GLN A 95 -24.59 -41.24 -5.87
C GLN A 95 -25.02 -40.66 -7.22
N ALA A 96 -24.34 -40.98 -8.32
CA ALA A 96 -24.69 -40.50 -9.66
C ALA A 96 -26.12 -40.91 -10.10
N THR A 97 -26.71 -41.90 -9.44
CA THR A 97 -28.01 -42.49 -9.77
C THR A 97 -29.17 -42.11 -8.84
N ALA A 98 -28.95 -41.42 -7.70
CA ALA A 98 -29.94 -41.47 -6.61
C ALA A 98 -30.63 -40.16 -6.16
N CYS A 99 -30.19 -38.94 -6.52
CA CYS A 99 -30.89 -37.73 -6.04
C CYS A 99 -30.85 -36.53 -7.00
N PRO A 100 -32.00 -35.85 -7.26
CA PRO A 100 -32.01 -34.60 -8.01
C PRO A 100 -31.29 -33.52 -7.19
N ARG A 101 -30.18 -33.01 -7.73
CA ARG A 101 -29.44 -31.91 -7.11
C ARG A 101 -30.29 -30.64 -7.04
N SER A 102 -30.29 -29.97 -5.88
CA SER A 102 -31.03 -28.73 -5.62
C SER A 102 -30.85 -27.68 -6.73
N ALA A 103 -31.92 -26.96 -7.07
CA ALA A 103 -31.91 -25.87 -8.06
C ALA A 103 -30.85 -24.80 -7.74
N TYR A 104 -30.63 -24.54 -6.45
CA TYR A 104 -29.57 -23.65 -5.95
C TYR A 104 -28.17 -24.13 -6.36
N TYR A 105 -27.88 -25.43 -6.21
CA TYR A 105 -26.59 -26.01 -6.60
C TYR A 105 -26.34 -25.91 -8.12
N ARG A 106 -27.39 -26.11 -8.92
CA ARG A 106 -27.30 -25.99 -10.39
C ARG A 106 -27.03 -24.54 -10.82
N ALA A 107 -27.74 -23.57 -10.25
CA ALA A 107 -27.51 -22.15 -10.50
C ALA A 107 -26.08 -21.72 -10.11
N TRP A 108 -25.59 -22.17 -8.95
CA TRP A 108 -24.22 -21.90 -8.49
C TRP A 108 -23.17 -22.43 -9.49
N ARG A 109 -23.34 -23.66 -9.99
CA ARG A 109 -22.43 -24.21 -11.02
C ARG A 109 -22.47 -23.46 -12.33
N SER A 110 -23.64 -23.01 -12.79
CA SER A 110 -23.74 -22.21 -14.02
C SER A 110 -23.00 -20.87 -13.87
N VAL A 111 -23.17 -20.19 -12.73
CA VAL A 111 -22.43 -18.94 -12.43
C VAL A 111 -20.92 -19.21 -12.34
N ALA A 112 -20.50 -20.28 -11.68
CA ALA A 112 -19.09 -20.66 -11.61
C ALA A 112 -18.50 -20.95 -13.00
N ALA A 113 -19.23 -21.67 -13.87
CA ALA A 113 -18.78 -21.99 -15.23
C ALA A 113 -18.63 -20.74 -16.11
N VAL A 114 -19.58 -19.79 -16.02
CA VAL A 114 -19.49 -18.50 -16.73
C VAL A 114 -18.29 -17.69 -16.23
N LYS A 115 -18.10 -17.58 -14.92
CA LYS A 115 -16.93 -16.91 -14.33
C LYS A 115 -15.62 -17.51 -14.84
N GLN A 116 -15.51 -18.84 -14.84
CA GLN A 116 -14.33 -19.54 -15.33
C GLN A 116 -14.07 -19.28 -16.81
N ARG A 117 -15.11 -19.27 -17.64
CA ARG A 117 -14.98 -19.04 -19.09
C ARG A 117 -14.47 -17.63 -19.45
N TYR A 118 -14.85 -16.60 -18.69
CA TYR A 118 -14.51 -15.22 -19.05
C TYR A 118 -13.32 -14.64 -18.26
N LEU A 119 -13.13 -15.04 -16.99
CA LEU A 119 -12.15 -14.42 -16.08
C LEU A 119 -10.83 -15.18 -15.98
N LEU A 120 -10.83 -16.50 -16.19
CA LEU A 120 -9.63 -17.33 -16.09
C LEU A 120 -8.73 -17.38 -17.33
N PRO A 121 -9.21 -17.18 -18.59
CA PRO A 121 -8.31 -17.25 -19.73
C PRO A 121 -7.11 -16.30 -19.57
N GLU A 122 -5.95 -16.76 -20.02
CA GLU A 122 -4.76 -15.92 -20.03
C GLU A 122 -4.93 -14.77 -21.05
N SER A 123 -4.35 -13.62 -20.74
CA SER A 123 -4.38 -12.46 -21.63
C SER A 123 -3.11 -11.63 -21.48
N PHE A 124 -2.71 -10.92 -22.54
CA PHE A 124 -1.49 -10.09 -22.57
C PHE A 124 -0.21 -10.82 -22.14
N THR A 125 -0.08 -12.09 -22.55
CA THR A 125 1.02 -12.97 -22.11
C THR A 125 2.41 -12.51 -22.54
N SER A 126 2.50 -11.75 -23.64
CA SER A 126 3.75 -11.15 -24.13
C SER A 126 4.37 -10.16 -23.13
N PHE A 127 3.55 -9.36 -22.44
CA PHE A 127 4.03 -8.32 -21.53
C PHE A 127 3.99 -8.73 -20.06
N PHE A 128 2.90 -9.37 -19.63
CA PHE A 128 2.70 -9.72 -18.22
C PHE A 128 3.12 -11.16 -17.88
N GLY A 129 3.43 -11.99 -18.89
CA GLY A 129 3.64 -13.43 -18.72
C GLY A 129 2.32 -14.20 -18.55
N ARG A 130 2.38 -15.39 -17.96
CA ARG A 130 1.18 -16.23 -17.72
C ARG A 130 0.32 -15.62 -16.61
N VAL A 131 -0.63 -14.78 -16.99
CA VAL A 131 -1.53 -14.08 -16.07
C VAL A 131 -2.97 -14.15 -16.58
N THR A 132 -3.90 -14.26 -15.64
CA THR A 132 -5.34 -14.34 -15.90
C THR A 132 -5.95 -12.96 -16.12
N ARG A 133 -7.04 -12.88 -16.90
CA ARG A 133 -7.78 -11.63 -17.14
C ARG A 133 -8.22 -10.93 -15.85
N ILE A 134 -8.59 -11.68 -14.82
CA ILE A 134 -9.02 -11.09 -13.53
C ILE A 134 -7.88 -10.35 -12.81
N GLN A 135 -6.64 -10.84 -12.91
CA GLN A 135 -5.49 -10.16 -12.31
C GLN A 135 -5.19 -8.84 -13.00
N ILE A 136 -5.31 -8.82 -14.32
CA ILE A 136 -5.17 -7.60 -15.12
C ILE A 136 -6.28 -6.63 -14.77
N LEU A 137 -7.54 -7.10 -14.66
CA LEU A 137 -8.67 -6.26 -14.27
C LEU A 137 -8.46 -5.63 -12.89
N ILE A 138 -8.04 -6.40 -11.89
CA ILE A 138 -7.74 -5.88 -10.54
C ILE A 138 -6.63 -4.83 -10.62
N LEU A 139 -5.56 -5.10 -11.36
CA LEU A 139 -4.47 -4.14 -11.55
C LEU A 139 -4.95 -2.85 -12.22
N VAL A 140 -5.79 -2.94 -13.26
CA VAL A 140 -6.36 -1.78 -13.95
C VAL A 140 -7.26 -0.97 -13.02
N ILE A 141 -8.07 -1.63 -12.18
CA ILE A 141 -8.91 -0.94 -11.18
C ILE A 141 -8.03 -0.20 -10.16
N ILE A 142 -6.97 -0.85 -9.64
CA ILE A 142 -6.03 -0.21 -8.71
C ILE A 142 -5.36 0.99 -9.38
N LEU A 143 -4.85 0.85 -10.61
CA LEU A 143 -4.22 1.94 -11.35
C LEU A 143 -5.20 3.08 -11.64
N GLY A 144 -6.43 2.76 -12.04
CA GLY A 144 -7.48 3.75 -12.29
C GLY A 144 -7.86 4.52 -11.03
N TYR A 145 -8.03 3.82 -9.91
CA TYR A 145 -8.25 4.43 -8.60
C TYR A 145 -7.10 5.39 -8.25
N LEU A 146 -5.87 4.89 -8.27
CA LEU A 146 -4.71 5.69 -7.88
C LEU A 146 -4.51 6.90 -8.80
N LEU A 147 -4.69 6.75 -10.12
CA LEU A 147 -4.57 7.86 -11.06
C LEU A 147 -5.62 8.94 -10.79
N VAL A 148 -6.89 8.56 -10.69
CA VAL A 148 -8.00 9.50 -10.46
C VAL A 148 -7.82 10.21 -9.12
N PHE A 149 -7.63 9.46 -8.03
CA PHE A 149 -7.55 10.04 -6.69
C PHE A 149 -6.23 10.77 -6.43
N SER A 150 -5.16 10.53 -7.21
CA SER A 150 -3.96 11.37 -7.15
C SER A 150 -4.20 12.79 -7.67
N LEU A 151 -5.14 12.98 -8.62
CA LEU A 151 -5.35 14.24 -9.33
C LEU A 151 -6.61 14.98 -8.90
N VAL A 152 -7.68 14.26 -8.57
CA VAL A 152 -8.94 14.87 -8.09
C VAL A 152 -8.70 15.58 -6.75
N ALA A 153 -9.40 16.70 -6.53
CA ALA A 153 -9.32 17.52 -5.32
C ALA A 153 -7.91 18.10 -5.04
N ILE A 154 -7.12 18.36 -6.07
CA ILE A 154 -5.88 19.15 -5.96
C ILE A 154 -6.23 20.62 -6.21
N VAL A 155 -5.72 21.52 -5.37
CA VAL A 155 -5.85 22.96 -5.57
C VAL A 155 -4.70 23.43 -6.46
N TYR A 156 -4.97 23.68 -7.75
CA TYR A 156 -3.96 24.08 -8.74
C TYR A 156 -3.65 25.59 -8.77
N LYS A 157 -4.17 26.36 -7.81
CA LYS A 157 -3.88 27.79 -7.69
C LYS A 157 -2.39 28.02 -7.36
N THR A 158 -1.80 29.01 -8.01
CA THR A 158 -0.43 29.47 -7.72
C THR A 158 -0.48 30.68 -6.80
N TYR A 159 0.35 30.67 -5.76
CA TYR A 159 0.51 31.75 -4.78
C TYR A 159 1.94 32.27 -4.84
N ILE A 160 2.10 33.59 -4.88
CA ILE A 160 3.39 34.25 -4.73
C ILE A 160 3.42 34.88 -3.35
N THR A 161 4.22 34.30 -2.45
CA THR A 161 4.23 34.71 -1.03
C THR A 161 5.59 35.29 -0.66
N PRO A 162 5.66 36.45 0.03
CA PRO A 162 6.93 37.07 0.39
C PRO A 162 7.70 36.25 1.42
N VAL A 163 9.03 36.30 1.36
CA VAL A 163 9.92 35.68 2.36
C VAL A 163 10.23 36.71 3.44
N LYS A 164 9.87 36.42 4.70
CA LYS A 164 10.07 37.32 5.85
C LYS A 164 11.52 37.83 5.92
N GLY A 165 11.69 39.15 6.00
CA GLY A 165 13.00 39.79 6.14
C GLY A 165 13.84 39.90 4.86
N THR A 166 13.27 39.61 3.68
CA THR A 166 13.97 39.73 2.39
C THR A 166 13.06 40.29 1.30
N ASN A 167 13.64 40.67 0.15
CA ASN A 167 12.89 41.08 -1.06
C ASN A 167 12.58 39.89 -1.99
N LEU A 168 12.66 38.66 -1.48
CA LEU A 168 12.46 37.43 -2.26
C LEU A 168 11.04 36.88 -2.06
N PHE A 169 10.62 36.05 -3.01
CA PHE A 169 9.28 35.45 -3.02
C PHE A 169 9.36 33.94 -3.23
N ASN A 170 8.47 33.22 -2.57
CA ASN A 170 8.21 31.80 -2.82
C ASN A 170 7.11 31.65 -3.86
N THR A 171 7.25 30.68 -4.76
CA THR A 171 6.17 30.23 -5.64
C THR A 171 5.54 28.98 -5.03
N ARG A 172 4.31 29.09 -4.53
CA ARG A 172 3.59 27.95 -3.93
C ARG A 172 2.50 27.49 -4.88
N THR A 173 2.40 26.18 -5.11
CA THR A 173 1.42 25.59 -6.03
C THR A 173 0.83 24.33 -5.42
N GLY A 174 -0.20 23.75 -6.06
CA GLY A 174 -0.74 22.44 -5.69
C GLY A 174 0.24 21.28 -5.77
N MET A 175 1.48 21.48 -6.24
CA MET A 175 2.52 20.45 -6.34
C MET A 175 2.88 19.83 -4.99
N ALA A 176 2.91 20.62 -3.91
CA ALA A 176 3.18 20.10 -2.57
C ALA A 176 2.09 19.13 -2.10
N GLY A 177 0.81 19.55 -2.16
CA GLY A 177 -0.28 18.67 -1.77
C GLY A 177 -0.48 17.48 -2.73
N PHE A 178 -0.12 17.61 -4.02
CA PHE A 178 -0.04 16.47 -4.94
C PHE A 178 1.05 15.48 -4.50
N SER A 179 2.23 15.99 -4.15
CA SER A 179 3.36 15.20 -3.65
C SER A 179 2.98 14.43 -2.39
N ASP A 180 2.35 15.10 -1.42
CA ASP A 180 1.89 14.47 -0.18
C ASP A 180 0.84 13.41 -0.45
N ARG A 181 -0.11 13.68 -1.36
CA ARG A 181 -1.13 12.70 -1.74
C ARG A 181 -0.54 11.41 -2.28
N ILE A 182 0.37 11.48 -3.25
CA ILE A 182 0.98 10.27 -3.81
C ILE A 182 1.88 9.56 -2.79
N GLY A 183 2.49 10.31 -1.84
CA GLY A 183 3.19 9.74 -0.69
C GLY A 183 2.27 8.97 0.24
N ILE A 184 1.14 9.54 0.64
CA ILE A 184 0.13 8.90 1.50
C ILE A 184 -0.43 7.63 0.84
N LEU A 185 -0.74 7.69 -0.46
CA LEU A 185 -1.19 6.52 -1.21
C LEU A 185 -0.11 5.42 -1.26
N ALA A 186 1.16 5.78 -1.42
CA ALA A 186 2.27 4.82 -1.37
C ALA A 186 2.36 4.16 0.03
N TYR A 187 2.27 4.94 1.12
CA TYR A 187 2.22 4.39 2.48
C TYR A 187 1.05 3.43 2.67
N ALA A 188 -0.14 3.81 2.19
CA ALA A 188 -1.34 2.99 2.30
C ALA A 188 -1.26 1.69 1.47
N LEU A 189 -0.49 1.67 0.38
CA LEU A 189 -0.25 0.48 -0.43
C LEU A 189 0.80 -0.47 0.17
N THR A 190 1.71 0.01 1.02
CA THR A 190 2.74 -0.82 1.65
C THR A 190 2.16 -2.03 2.41
N PRO A 191 1.17 -1.89 3.31
CA PRO A 191 0.58 -3.05 3.99
C PRO A 191 -0.12 -4.02 3.01
N LEU A 192 -0.72 -3.51 1.94
CA LEU A 192 -1.33 -4.33 0.90
C LEU A 192 -0.25 -5.14 0.15
N SER A 193 0.86 -4.51 -0.21
CA SER A 193 1.99 -5.17 -0.86
C SER A 193 2.54 -6.31 0.00
N VAL A 194 2.72 -6.06 1.30
CA VAL A 194 3.18 -7.06 2.27
C VAL A 194 2.18 -8.22 2.36
N LEU A 195 0.87 -7.92 2.48
CA LEU A 195 -0.19 -8.93 2.56
C LEU A 195 -0.24 -9.84 1.32
N LEU A 196 0.04 -9.29 0.14
CA LEU A 196 0.09 -10.03 -1.12
C LEU A 196 1.36 -10.88 -1.30
N SER A 197 2.40 -10.68 -0.47
CA SER A 197 3.70 -11.34 -0.61
C SER A 197 3.79 -12.73 0.04
N SER A 198 2.86 -13.07 0.94
CA SER A 198 2.96 -14.27 1.77
C SER A 198 2.59 -15.56 1.01
N ARG A 199 3.47 -16.58 1.06
CA ARG A 199 3.24 -17.89 0.40
C ARG A 199 2.11 -18.69 1.04
N GLU A 200 2.04 -18.67 2.37
CA GLU A 200 0.92 -19.16 3.17
C GLU A 200 -0.01 -18.00 3.54
N SER A 201 -0.36 -17.14 2.58
CA SER A 201 -1.06 -15.90 2.93
C SER A 201 -2.37 -16.19 3.64
N MET A 202 -2.66 -15.37 4.65
CA MET A 202 -4.01 -15.22 5.21
C MET A 202 -5.05 -15.05 4.09
N LEU A 203 -4.69 -14.35 3.01
CA LEU A 203 -5.52 -14.23 1.82
C LEU A 203 -5.82 -15.58 1.17
N SER A 204 -4.86 -16.50 1.06
CA SER A 204 -5.10 -17.85 0.55
C SER A 204 -6.04 -18.63 1.47
N LEU A 205 -5.86 -18.51 2.79
CA LEU A 205 -6.75 -19.13 3.78
C LEU A 205 -8.17 -18.58 3.73
N VAL A 206 -8.35 -17.26 3.49
CA VAL A 206 -9.66 -16.60 3.42
C VAL A 206 -10.33 -16.83 2.07
N THR A 207 -9.62 -16.59 0.97
CA THR A 207 -10.17 -16.60 -0.40
C THR A 207 -10.13 -17.97 -1.08
N GLY A 208 -9.21 -18.85 -0.69
CA GLY A 208 -8.96 -20.13 -1.36
C GLY A 208 -8.19 -20.01 -2.68
N ILE A 209 -7.64 -18.83 -3.00
CA ILE A 209 -6.86 -18.59 -4.21
C ILE A 209 -5.38 -18.94 -3.98
N SER A 210 -4.75 -19.55 -5.00
CA SER A 210 -3.32 -19.82 -5.00
C SER A 210 -2.47 -18.54 -4.90
N TYR A 211 -1.39 -18.62 -4.11
CA TYR A 211 -0.38 -17.58 -3.95
C TYR A 211 0.17 -17.01 -5.26
N GLN A 212 0.24 -17.82 -6.33
CA GLN A 212 0.71 -17.35 -7.63
C GLN A 212 -0.08 -16.13 -8.12
N HIS A 213 -1.38 -16.05 -7.77
CA HIS A 213 -2.19 -14.90 -8.14
C HIS A 213 -1.84 -13.63 -7.36
N PHE A 214 -1.56 -13.77 -6.06
CA PHE A 214 -1.18 -12.65 -5.19
C PHE A 214 0.22 -12.13 -5.49
N ASN A 215 1.16 -13.02 -5.81
CA ASN A 215 2.51 -12.64 -6.15
C ASN A 215 2.58 -11.74 -7.41
N PHE A 216 1.67 -11.93 -8.38
CA PHE A 216 1.56 -10.99 -9.50
C PHE A 216 1.22 -9.59 -9.02
N LEU A 217 0.19 -9.47 -8.16
CA LEU A 217 -0.24 -8.18 -7.63
C LEU A 217 0.83 -7.57 -6.70
N HIS A 218 1.48 -8.35 -5.84
CA HIS A 218 2.61 -7.88 -5.01
C HIS A 218 3.69 -7.20 -5.85
N ARG A 219 4.11 -7.84 -6.96
CA ARG A 219 5.10 -7.25 -7.86
C ARG A 219 4.63 -5.93 -8.46
N TRP A 220 3.40 -5.85 -8.96
CA TRP A 220 2.90 -4.62 -9.59
C TRP A 220 2.62 -3.51 -8.58
N VAL A 221 2.04 -3.81 -7.43
CA VAL A 221 1.87 -2.86 -6.33
C VAL A 221 3.22 -2.33 -5.86
N GLY A 222 4.24 -3.18 -5.71
CA GLY A 222 5.60 -2.73 -5.40
C GLY A 222 6.19 -1.74 -6.42
N ARG A 223 5.92 -1.94 -7.72
CA ARG A 223 6.32 -0.99 -8.77
C ARG A 223 5.55 0.33 -8.68
N ILE A 224 4.26 0.27 -8.38
CA ILE A 224 3.42 1.45 -8.19
C ILE A 224 3.91 2.28 -7.00
N ILE A 225 4.20 1.63 -5.86
CA ILE A 225 4.78 2.26 -4.68
C ILE A 225 6.09 2.96 -5.07
N PHE A 226 7.00 2.28 -5.76
CA PHE A 226 8.25 2.89 -6.23
C PHE A 226 8.02 4.13 -7.09
N VAL A 227 7.11 4.08 -8.07
CA VAL A 227 6.81 5.23 -8.95
C VAL A 227 6.22 6.39 -8.17
N GLN A 228 5.26 6.13 -7.27
CA GLN A 228 4.65 7.16 -6.43
C GLN A 228 5.69 7.79 -5.48
N SER A 229 6.53 6.98 -4.82
CA SER A 229 7.62 7.46 -3.98
C SER A 229 8.65 8.28 -4.75
N PHE A 230 9.04 7.85 -5.95
CA PHE A 230 9.95 8.60 -6.80
C PHE A 230 9.38 9.96 -7.21
N LEU A 231 8.11 10.00 -7.64
CA LEU A 231 7.44 11.23 -8.00
C LEU A 231 7.25 12.17 -6.79
N HIS A 232 6.97 11.62 -5.61
CA HIS A 232 6.91 12.35 -4.35
C HIS A 232 8.27 13.02 -4.04
N THR A 233 9.36 12.25 -4.06
CA THR A 233 10.71 12.78 -3.84
C THR A 233 11.08 13.83 -4.87
N LEU A 234 10.76 13.61 -6.15
CA LEU A 234 11.04 14.56 -7.22
C LEU A 234 10.27 15.87 -7.04
N ALA A 235 8.97 15.80 -6.73
CA ALA A 235 8.13 16.96 -6.52
C ALA A 235 8.61 17.80 -5.33
N TRP A 236 8.90 17.19 -4.18
CA TRP A 236 9.45 17.90 -3.03
C TRP A 236 10.84 18.49 -3.29
N THR A 237 11.68 17.80 -4.05
CA THR A 237 12.98 18.34 -4.49
C THR A 237 12.80 19.60 -5.35
N ILE A 238 11.80 19.63 -6.24
CA ILE A 238 11.51 20.82 -7.07
C ILE A 238 10.93 21.96 -6.20
N VAL A 239 9.98 21.64 -5.31
CA VAL A 239 9.35 22.62 -4.42
C VAL A 239 10.41 23.32 -3.56
N GLU A 240 11.23 22.54 -2.84
CA GLU A 240 12.22 23.06 -1.90
C GLU A 240 13.52 23.53 -2.56
N GLY A 241 13.89 22.96 -3.71
CA GLY A 241 15.13 23.29 -4.42
C GLY A 241 15.01 24.42 -5.43
N LYS A 242 13.80 24.76 -5.87
CA LYS A 242 13.58 25.76 -6.92
C LYS A 242 12.48 26.76 -6.60
N LEU A 243 11.33 26.29 -6.10
CA LEU A 243 10.16 27.14 -5.95
C LEU A 243 10.22 28.00 -4.68
N TYR A 244 10.89 27.52 -3.64
CA TYR A 244 11.09 28.28 -2.40
C TYR A 244 12.47 28.95 -2.37
N GLN A 245 12.54 30.09 -1.69
CA GLN A 245 13.68 31.01 -1.64
C GLN A 245 13.98 31.41 -0.18
N PRO A 246 15.22 31.79 0.16
CA PRO A 246 16.41 31.89 -0.71
C PRO A 246 17.16 30.57 -0.95
N GLN A 247 17.61 30.35 -2.19
CA GLN A 247 18.55 29.27 -2.53
C GLN A 247 20.02 29.71 -2.40
N PRO A 248 20.95 28.80 -2.04
CA PRO A 248 20.75 27.37 -1.71
C PRO A 248 20.33 27.11 -0.26
N SER A 249 20.18 28.17 0.55
CA SER A 249 20.01 28.03 2.00
C SER A 249 18.76 27.24 2.40
N VAL A 250 17.62 27.45 1.72
CA VAL A 250 16.38 26.70 1.97
C VAL A 250 16.58 25.21 1.73
N PHE A 251 17.14 24.84 0.57
CA PHE A 251 17.37 23.44 0.24
C PHE A 251 18.40 22.78 1.18
N GLN A 252 19.46 23.49 1.55
CA GLN A 252 20.45 22.98 2.52
C GLN A 252 19.84 22.74 3.90
N THR A 253 18.95 23.62 4.35
CA THR A 253 18.22 23.39 5.61
C THR A 253 17.25 22.23 5.50
N PHE A 254 16.50 22.14 4.40
CA PHE A 254 15.53 21.08 4.14
C PHE A 254 16.17 19.68 4.12
N ILE A 255 17.26 19.50 3.35
CA ILE A 255 17.91 18.19 3.21
C ILE A 255 18.58 17.71 4.52
N ALA A 256 18.84 18.63 5.45
CA ALA A 256 19.40 18.34 6.75
C ALA A 256 18.34 17.97 7.80
N GLU A 257 17.04 18.13 7.50
CA GLU A 257 15.97 17.75 8.43
C GLU A 257 15.95 16.22 8.64
N PRO A 258 15.86 15.73 9.90
CA PRO A 258 15.96 14.29 10.17
C PRO A 258 14.97 13.43 9.39
N TYR A 259 13.72 13.87 9.26
CA TYR A 259 12.68 13.13 8.54
C TYR A 259 12.97 13.09 7.03
N ILE A 260 13.65 14.09 6.47
CA ILE A 260 14.08 14.10 5.07
C ILE A 260 15.26 13.16 4.85
N ILE A 261 16.21 13.09 5.80
CA ILE A 261 17.31 12.11 5.75
C ILE A 261 16.74 10.69 5.72
N TRP A 262 15.76 10.39 6.58
CA TRP A 262 15.04 9.11 6.54
C TRP A 262 14.28 8.90 5.23
N GLY A 263 13.70 9.96 4.65
CA GLY A 263 13.09 9.93 3.31
C GLY A 263 14.08 9.54 2.21
N CYS A 264 15.32 10.05 2.26
CA CYS A 264 16.38 9.64 1.36
C CYS A 264 16.74 8.16 1.51
N PHE A 265 16.84 7.65 2.75
CA PHE A 265 17.06 6.22 2.99
C PHE A 265 15.87 5.37 2.53
N ALA A 266 14.64 5.81 2.75
CA ALA A 266 13.44 5.13 2.27
C ALA A 266 13.44 5.04 0.73
N MET A 267 13.76 6.13 0.04
CA MET A 267 13.89 6.17 -1.41
C MET A 267 15.03 5.26 -1.91
N LEU A 268 16.17 5.24 -1.22
CA LEU A 268 17.29 4.33 -1.52
C LEU A 268 16.85 2.86 -1.41
N PHE A 269 16.20 2.49 -0.30
CA PHE A 269 15.77 1.11 -0.06
C PHE A 269 14.67 0.66 -1.04
N ILE A 270 13.67 1.48 -1.34
CA ILE A 270 12.65 1.11 -2.32
C ILE A 270 13.23 1.03 -3.74
N THR A 271 14.23 1.86 -4.07
CA THR A 271 14.98 1.75 -5.34
C THR A 271 15.73 0.43 -5.41
N PHE A 272 16.44 0.05 -4.33
CA PHE A 272 17.09 -1.25 -4.23
C PHE A 272 16.08 -2.39 -4.43
N LEU A 273 14.96 -2.35 -3.69
CA LEU A 273 13.92 -3.37 -3.79
C LEU A 273 13.37 -3.48 -5.21
N TYR A 274 13.11 -2.35 -5.88
CA TYR A 274 12.62 -2.35 -7.26
C TYR A 274 13.65 -2.95 -8.23
N VAL A 275 14.89 -2.45 -8.21
CA VAL A 275 15.95 -2.86 -9.15
C VAL A 275 16.31 -4.33 -8.98
N PHE A 276 16.53 -4.78 -7.73
CA PHE A 276 16.89 -6.18 -7.46
C PHE A 276 15.72 -7.15 -7.60
N SER A 277 14.48 -6.66 -7.75
CA SER A 277 13.31 -7.46 -8.11
C SER A 277 13.10 -7.59 -9.63
N LEU A 278 13.91 -6.92 -10.46
CA LEU A 278 13.84 -7.05 -11.92
C LEU A 278 14.34 -8.44 -12.34
N ARG A 279 13.59 -9.11 -13.22
CA ARG A 279 13.91 -10.47 -13.70
C ARG A 279 15.36 -10.61 -14.17
N ARG A 280 15.88 -9.61 -14.88
CA ARG A 280 17.24 -9.59 -15.40
C ARG A 280 18.29 -9.50 -14.29
N VAL A 281 18.05 -8.70 -13.26
CA VAL A 281 18.96 -8.57 -12.11
C VAL A 281 18.94 -9.83 -11.24
N ILE A 282 17.77 -10.47 -11.09
CA ILE A 282 17.66 -11.77 -10.41
C ILE A 282 18.45 -12.84 -11.18
N GLN A 283 18.42 -12.83 -12.51
CA GLN A 283 19.20 -13.76 -13.34
C GLN A 283 20.71 -13.56 -13.16
N TRP A 284 21.17 -12.32 -12.94
CA TRP A 284 22.58 -12.02 -12.72
C TRP A 284 23.08 -12.33 -11.30
N THR A 285 22.24 -12.09 -10.28
CA THR A 285 22.63 -12.21 -8.86
C THR A 285 22.24 -13.53 -8.20
N GLY A 286 21.29 -14.25 -8.81
CA GLY A 286 20.74 -15.50 -8.28
C GLY A 286 19.50 -15.31 -7.40
N TYR A 287 18.62 -16.33 -7.40
CA TYR A 287 17.34 -16.28 -6.70
C TYR A 287 17.47 -16.19 -5.17
N GLU A 288 18.45 -16.88 -4.59
CA GLU A 288 18.68 -16.85 -3.14
C GLU A 288 19.17 -15.48 -2.66
N PHE A 289 20.00 -14.80 -3.47
CA PHE A 289 20.41 -13.43 -3.19
C PHE A 289 19.20 -12.49 -3.18
N PHE A 290 18.38 -12.54 -4.24
CA PHE A 290 17.14 -11.77 -4.32
C PHE A 290 16.27 -11.99 -3.07
N LYS A 291 15.99 -13.24 -2.72
CA LYS A 291 15.09 -13.56 -1.61
C LYS A 291 15.59 -13.02 -0.26
N LYS A 292 16.88 -13.22 0.05
CA LYS A 292 17.45 -12.79 1.34
C LYS A 292 17.60 -11.27 1.41
N SER A 293 18.16 -10.66 0.37
CA SER A 293 18.34 -9.20 0.32
C SER A 293 16.99 -8.47 0.33
N HIS A 294 16.00 -8.95 -0.41
CA HIS A 294 14.66 -8.34 -0.44
C HIS A 294 14.01 -8.34 0.94
N TYR A 295 14.09 -9.45 1.69
CA TYR A 295 13.51 -9.53 3.04
C TYR A 295 14.17 -8.54 4.02
N VAL A 296 15.50 -8.48 4.02
CA VAL A 296 16.27 -7.56 4.88
C VAL A 296 15.98 -6.11 4.51
N VAL A 297 16.11 -5.75 3.23
CA VAL A 297 15.92 -4.36 2.78
C VAL A 297 14.46 -3.93 2.87
N ALA A 298 13.48 -4.82 2.72
CA ALA A 298 12.08 -4.51 2.96
C ALA A 298 11.82 -4.14 4.43
N SER A 299 12.49 -4.82 5.36
CA SER A 299 12.40 -4.48 6.79
C SER A 299 13.01 -3.11 7.09
N LEU A 300 14.18 -2.81 6.49
CA LEU A 300 14.82 -1.50 6.59
C LEU A 300 13.98 -0.39 5.94
N TYR A 301 13.34 -0.66 4.81
CA TYR A 301 12.42 0.26 4.13
C TYR A 301 11.23 0.64 5.02
N ILE A 302 10.58 -0.33 5.68
CA ILE A 302 9.47 -0.05 6.63
C ILE A 302 9.96 0.83 7.79
N GLY A 303 11.15 0.53 8.34
CA GLY A 303 11.75 1.36 9.39
C GLY A 303 12.09 2.78 8.91
N ALA A 304 12.63 2.92 7.71
CA ALA A 304 12.94 4.22 7.11
C ALA A 304 11.68 5.04 6.81
N CYS A 305 10.58 4.42 6.36
CA CYS A 305 9.28 5.08 6.24
C CYS A 305 8.77 5.58 7.58
N TRP A 306 8.91 4.79 8.66
CA TRP A 306 8.54 5.26 10.00
C TRP A 306 9.34 6.51 10.41
N GLY A 307 10.65 6.51 10.18
CA GLY A 307 11.51 7.68 10.46
C GLY A 307 11.27 8.87 9.52
N HIS A 308 10.79 8.62 8.29
CA HIS A 308 10.52 9.66 7.31
C HIS A 308 9.24 10.42 7.60
N TRP A 309 8.19 9.74 8.07
CA TRP A 309 6.95 10.40 8.43
C TRP A 309 6.22 9.63 9.53
N ASP A 310 6.50 10.00 10.78
CA ASP A 310 5.99 9.34 11.98
C ASP A 310 4.46 9.44 12.10
N LYS A 311 3.84 10.50 11.58
CA LYS A 311 2.37 10.68 11.65
C LYS A 311 1.59 9.62 10.87
N LEU A 312 2.23 8.98 9.89
CA LEU A 312 1.64 7.87 9.11
C LEU A 312 2.07 6.49 9.64
N TYR A 313 2.57 6.41 10.89
CA TYR A 313 3.05 5.17 11.50
C TYR A 313 2.06 4.01 11.43
N PHE A 314 0.75 4.28 11.47
CA PHE A 314 -0.28 3.25 11.47
C PHE A 314 -0.29 2.40 10.19
N TRP A 315 0.16 2.93 9.04
CA TRP A 315 0.36 2.14 7.82
C TRP A 315 1.55 1.18 7.93
N MET A 316 2.64 1.63 8.56
CA MET A 316 3.82 0.80 8.81
C MET A 316 3.50 -0.25 9.88
N LEU A 317 2.76 0.12 10.92
CA LEU A 317 2.26 -0.79 11.94
C LEU A 317 1.34 -1.85 11.35
N ALA A 318 0.41 -1.47 10.46
CA ALA A 318 -0.42 -2.44 9.73
C ALA A 318 0.44 -3.43 8.92
N SER A 319 1.51 -2.95 8.27
CA SER A 319 2.46 -3.79 7.55
C SER A 319 3.16 -4.79 8.48
N LEU A 320 3.64 -4.33 9.64
CA LEU A 320 4.27 -5.18 10.65
C LEU A 320 3.30 -6.22 11.23
N ILE A 321 2.08 -5.82 11.55
CA ILE A 321 1.03 -6.71 12.05
C ILE A 321 0.78 -7.84 11.03
N VAL A 322 0.66 -7.50 9.74
CA VAL A 322 0.47 -8.52 8.69
C VAL A 322 1.64 -9.51 8.65
N VAL A 323 2.89 -9.04 8.73
CA VAL A 323 4.06 -9.93 8.76
C VAL A 323 4.04 -10.83 9.99
N LEU A 324 3.77 -10.28 11.17
CA LEU A 324 3.78 -11.03 12.43
C LEU A 324 2.65 -12.07 12.48
N LEU A 325 1.46 -11.73 11.98
CA LEU A 325 0.34 -12.66 11.88
C LEU A 325 0.66 -13.80 10.91
N ASP A 326 1.21 -13.51 9.73
CA ASP A 326 1.63 -14.53 8.76
C ASP A 326 2.72 -15.44 9.35
N LEU A 327 3.71 -14.88 10.06
CA LEU A 327 4.73 -15.66 10.74
C LEU A 327 4.14 -16.55 11.84
N GLY A 328 3.26 -16.00 12.68
CA GLY A 328 2.61 -16.72 13.77
C GLY A 328 1.76 -17.89 13.26
N LEU A 329 0.98 -17.69 12.20
CA LEU A 329 0.18 -18.75 11.58
C LEU A 329 1.05 -19.86 10.98
N ARG A 330 2.22 -19.52 10.41
CA ARG A 330 3.16 -20.53 9.90
C ARG A 330 3.80 -21.34 11.01
N ILE A 331 4.25 -20.69 12.08
CA ILE A 331 4.82 -21.38 13.25
C ILE A 331 3.78 -22.31 13.87
N LEU A 332 2.54 -21.82 14.01
CA LEU A 332 1.41 -22.64 14.48
C LEU A 332 1.16 -23.84 13.56
N GLY A 333 1.10 -23.63 12.23
CA GLY A 333 0.91 -24.71 11.27
C GLY A 333 2.01 -25.78 11.34
N ILE A 334 3.27 -25.36 11.46
CA ILE A 334 4.40 -26.28 11.65
C ILE A 334 4.26 -27.05 12.97
N GLY A 335 3.91 -26.38 14.06
CA GLY A 335 3.68 -27.01 15.36
C GLY A 335 2.54 -28.03 15.33
N LEU A 336 1.39 -27.68 14.74
CA LEU A 336 0.23 -28.57 14.60
C LEU A 336 0.55 -29.80 13.74
N ASN A 337 1.32 -29.63 12.67
CA ASN A 337 1.81 -30.74 11.85
C ASN A 337 2.74 -31.66 12.65
N HIS A 338 3.64 -31.08 13.46
CA HIS A 338 4.57 -31.84 14.27
C HIS A 338 3.88 -32.66 15.38
N ILE A 339 2.79 -32.13 15.95
CA ILE A 339 1.97 -32.80 16.99
C ILE A 339 0.96 -33.79 16.36
N GLY A 340 0.92 -33.93 15.03
CA GLY A 340 0.05 -34.88 14.33
C GLY A 340 -1.43 -34.48 14.28
N TYR A 341 -1.76 -33.22 14.58
CA TYR A 341 -3.15 -32.73 14.63
C TYR A 341 -3.81 -32.64 13.25
N THR A 342 -3.03 -32.55 12.18
CA THR A 342 -3.51 -32.43 10.79
C THR A 342 -3.95 -33.77 10.19
N LYS A 343 -4.92 -34.42 10.82
CA LYS A 343 -5.89 -35.29 10.12
C LYS A 343 -7.25 -34.60 9.92
N SER A 344 -7.46 -33.39 10.46
CA SER A 344 -8.73 -32.65 10.40
C SER A 344 -8.58 -31.28 9.70
N GLY A 345 -8.62 -31.27 8.36
CA GLY A 345 -9.11 -30.24 7.42
C GLY A 345 -8.93 -28.70 7.60
N CYS A 346 -8.41 -28.16 8.70
CA CYS A 346 -8.45 -26.72 8.99
C CYS A 346 -7.21 -25.94 8.51
N PHE A 347 -6.05 -26.61 8.41
CA PHE A 347 -4.76 -25.99 8.06
C PHE A 347 -4.08 -26.66 6.86
N THR A 348 -4.83 -27.32 5.99
CA THR A 348 -4.28 -27.81 4.72
C THR A 348 -4.27 -26.67 3.69
N PRO A 349 -3.09 -26.30 3.14
CA PRO A 349 -3.04 -25.41 1.99
C PRO A 349 -3.92 -25.96 0.87
N ALA A 350 -4.61 -25.08 0.13
CA ALA A 350 -5.42 -25.52 -1.00
C ALA A 350 -4.52 -26.30 -1.98
N PRO A 351 -4.79 -27.59 -2.25
CA PRO A 351 -3.98 -28.35 -3.19
C PRO A 351 -4.09 -27.68 -4.57
N ALA A 352 -2.94 -27.49 -5.22
CA ALA A 352 -2.92 -27.05 -6.61
C ALA A 352 -3.49 -28.18 -7.49
N THR A 353 -4.80 -28.19 -7.72
CA THR A 353 -5.39 -29.07 -8.73
C THR A 353 -4.99 -28.55 -10.11
N LEU A 354 -3.96 -29.17 -10.70
CA LEU A 354 -3.80 -29.18 -12.14
C LEU A 354 -5.02 -29.91 -12.72
N ARG A 355 -6.02 -29.16 -13.16
CA ARG A 355 -7.03 -29.69 -14.07
C ARG A 355 -6.42 -29.60 -15.46
N THR A 356 -5.86 -30.73 -15.92
CA THR A 356 -5.52 -30.98 -17.31
C THR A 356 -6.74 -30.84 -18.19
#